data_AF-A0A497DV23-F1
#
_entry.id   AF-A0A497DV23-F1
#
_cell.length_a   1.000
_cell.length_b   1.000
_cell.length_c   1.000
_cell.angle_alpha   90.00
_cell.angle_beta   90.00
_cell.angle_gamma   90.00
#
_symmetry.space_group_name_H-M   'P 1'
#
loop_
_entity.id
_entity.type
_entity.pdbx_description
1 polymer ?
#
loop_
_entity_poly.entity_id
_entity_poly.type
_entity_poly.pdbx_seq_one_letter_code
_entity_poly.pdbx_strand_id
1 'polypeptide(L)'
;MKRTLSTSLLIFMLLPLLAQNEEYIEIGVVEKLDQYIPMDARLVNIDGDTVIIGDLIDKPTILNFVYYRCPGICSPLMDGLSKAMDGNDLVLGEDYQALTISFDPREGSFLAVKKKNNYLNLMEKKEEAEAGWLFFTSDSASIAELTEAAGFRYKATGNDFIHSATLIILDPNGKITRYMNGIYFLPFELKMSLLEAAEGKSGPTINRVLQYCYSYDPEGQSYVLNITKVSATLILFFAAVLLLVLFFFRKRKNK
;
A
#
# COMPACT_ATOMS: atom_id res chain seq x y z
N MET A 1 52.98 17.46 -53.58
CA MET A 1 54.15 16.55 -53.63
C MET A 1 54.20 15.78 -52.31
N LYS A 2 54.01 14.45 -52.36
CA LYS A 2 54.47 13.38 -51.43
C LYS A 2 54.12 13.51 -49.93
N ARG A 3 53.27 12.60 -49.41
CA ARG A 3 53.61 11.42 -48.55
C ARG A 3 53.83 11.81 -47.07
N THR A 4 53.45 11.11 -46.01
CA THR A 4 52.79 9.83 -45.66
C THR A 4 52.83 9.79 -44.11
N LEU A 5 51.99 8.93 -43.51
CA LEU A 5 52.18 8.27 -42.21
C LEU A 5 52.10 9.14 -40.93
N SER A 6 51.05 8.92 -40.13
CA SER A 6 51.26 8.21 -38.87
C SER A 6 49.93 7.61 -38.39
N THR A 7 49.77 6.34 -38.71
CA THR A 7 48.80 5.40 -38.15
C THR A 7 49.25 5.02 -36.75
N SER A 8 48.66 5.58 -35.69
CA SER A 8 48.73 4.98 -34.33
C SER A 8 47.81 5.69 -33.34
N LEU A 9 46.48 5.54 -33.45
CA LEU A 9 45.59 5.78 -32.30
C LEU A 9 44.20 5.13 -32.47
N LEU A 10 44.14 3.89 -32.96
CA LEU A 10 42.98 3.04 -32.75
C LEU A 10 43.48 1.85 -31.93
N ILE A 11 42.94 1.67 -30.73
CA ILE A 11 43.00 0.54 -29.78
C ILE A 11 43.22 1.14 -28.38
N PHE A 12 42.19 1.76 -27.80
CA PHE A 12 42.00 1.81 -26.33
C PHE A 12 40.61 2.32 -25.87
N MET A 13 39.54 2.17 -26.67
CA MET A 13 38.18 2.55 -26.23
C MET A 13 37.13 1.51 -26.63
N LEU A 14 37.47 0.23 -26.43
CA LEU A 14 36.52 -0.88 -26.46
C LEU A 14 36.73 -1.70 -25.18
N LEU A 15 36.55 -1.06 -24.03
CA LEU A 15 36.15 -1.79 -22.83
C LEU A 15 34.63 -1.76 -22.79
N PRO A 16 33.99 -2.93 -22.69
CA PRO A 16 32.56 -3.03 -22.78
C PRO A 16 31.94 -2.25 -21.64
N LEU A 17 30.92 -1.49 -22.01
CA LEU A 17 29.86 -0.98 -21.17
C LEU A 17 29.16 -2.18 -20.50
N LEU A 18 29.84 -2.88 -19.60
CA LEU A 18 29.19 -3.70 -18.59
C LEU A 18 28.66 -2.70 -17.56
N ALA A 19 27.59 -2.00 -17.96
CA ALA A 19 26.65 -1.48 -17.01
C ALA A 19 26.24 -2.68 -16.16
N GLN A 20 26.77 -2.75 -14.94
CA GLN A 20 26.17 -3.53 -13.89
C GLN A 20 24.74 -3.00 -13.80
N ASN A 21 23.82 -3.78 -14.35
CA ASN A 21 22.40 -3.58 -14.13
C ASN A 21 22.22 -3.97 -12.66
N GLU A 22 22.59 -3.07 -11.74
CA GLU A 22 22.19 -3.20 -10.36
C GLU A 22 20.66 -3.19 -10.40
N GLU A 23 20.09 -4.35 -10.09
CA GLU A 23 18.67 -4.52 -9.86
C GLU A 23 18.30 -3.59 -8.71
N TYR A 24 17.93 -2.36 -9.05
CA TYR A 24 17.42 -1.40 -8.10
C TYR A 24 16.10 -1.96 -7.61
N ILE A 25 16.13 -2.66 -6.48
CA ILE A 25 14.92 -3.03 -5.76
C ILE A 25 14.25 -1.72 -5.42
N GLU A 26 13.22 -1.36 -6.19
CA GLU A 26 12.39 -0.20 -5.95
C GLU A 26 11.73 -0.43 -4.59
N ILE A 27 12.27 0.23 -3.56
CA ILE A 27 11.75 0.16 -2.19
C ILE A 27 10.37 0.81 -2.21
N GLY A 28 9.34 0.05 -1.85
CA GLY A 28 7.96 0.48 -2.04
C GLY A 28 6.97 -0.69 -2.08
N VAL A 29 5.79 -0.42 -2.62
CA VAL A 29 4.79 -1.45 -2.90
C VAL A 29 4.56 -1.55 -4.40
N VAL A 30 4.73 -2.76 -4.93
CA VAL A 30 4.30 -3.12 -6.27
C VAL A 30 2.89 -3.67 -6.16
N GLU A 31 1.89 -2.95 -6.66
CA GLU A 31 0.50 -3.37 -6.50
C GLU A 31 0.20 -4.68 -7.24
N LYS A 32 -0.33 -5.67 -6.51
CA LYS A 32 -0.71 -7.00 -6.98
C LYS A 32 -2.23 -7.20 -6.90
N LEU A 33 -3.00 -6.20 -7.37
CA LEU A 33 -4.48 -6.27 -7.38
C LEU A 33 -4.96 -7.55 -8.08
N ASP A 34 -6.04 -8.13 -7.57
CA ASP A 34 -6.65 -9.39 -8.00
C ASP A 34 -5.76 -10.64 -7.84
N GLN A 35 -4.59 -10.53 -7.21
CA GLN A 35 -3.77 -11.66 -6.81
C GLN A 35 -4.09 -12.09 -5.38
N TYR A 36 -3.62 -13.27 -4.99
CA TYR A 36 -3.87 -13.86 -3.68
C TYR A 36 -2.60 -13.91 -2.86
N ILE A 37 -2.73 -13.70 -1.54
CA ILE A 37 -1.64 -13.99 -0.61
C ILE A 37 -1.52 -15.51 -0.38
N PRO A 38 -0.34 -16.02 0.02
CA PRO A 38 -0.16 -17.43 0.38
C PRO A 38 -0.97 -17.76 1.65
N MET A 39 -2.07 -18.49 1.48
CA MET A 39 -3.01 -18.83 2.55
C MET A 39 -2.48 -19.90 3.51
N ASP A 40 -1.39 -20.57 3.16
CA ASP A 40 -0.68 -21.57 3.96
C ASP A 40 0.51 -20.98 4.74
N ALA A 41 0.77 -19.67 4.63
CA ALA A 41 1.87 -19.03 5.32
C ALA A 41 1.71 -19.10 6.85
N ARG A 42 2.83 -19.37 7.53
CA ARG A 42 2.88 -19.57 8.98
C ARG A 42 3.13 -18.25 9.70
N LEU A 43 2.32 -18.00 10.71
CA LEU A 43 2.44 -16.86 11.62
C LEU A 43 2.60 -17.35 13.05
N VAL A 44 3.11 -16.49 13.91
CA VAL A 44 3.19 -16.72 15.35
C VAL A 44 2.34 -15.67 16.04
N ASN A 45 1.31 -16.11 16.76
CA ASN A 45 0.36 -15.24 17.46
C ASN A 45 1.00 -14.63 18.73
N ILE A 46 0.20 -13.84 19.45
CA ILE A 46 0.62 -13.17 20.69
C ILE A 46 0.92 -14.13 21.85
N ASP A 47 0.37 -15.34 21.82
CA ASP A 47 0.59 -16.39 22.82
C ASP A 47 1.84 -17.23 22.52
N GLY A 48 2.42 -17.08 21.32
CA GLY A 48 3.60 -17.83 20.86
C GLY A 48 3.25 -19.08 20.05
N ASP A 49 1.97 -19.31 19.77
CA ASP A 49 1.52 -20.43 18.97
C ASP A 49 1.70 -20.16 17.48
N THR A 50 2.06 -21.20 16.73
CA THR A 50 2.08 -21.13 15.27
C THR A 50 0.67 -21.34 14.72
N VAL A 51 0.23 -20.42 13.86
CA VAL A 51 -1.06 -20.44 13.18
C VAL A 51 -0.87 -20.28 11.67
N ILE A 52 -1.88 -20.66 10.90
CA ILE A 52 -1.89 -20.49 9.44
C ILE A 52 -2.74 -19.28 9.09
N ILE A 53 -2.24 -18.40 8.23
CA ILE A 53 -2.94 -17.15 7.89
C ILE A 53 -4.32 -17.40 7.28
N GLY A 54 -4.48 -18.47 6.50
CA GLY A 54 -5.76 -18.83 5.89
C GLY A 54 -6.83 -19.24 6.88
N ASP A 55 -6.46 -19.74 8.06
CA ASP A 55 -7.42 -20.05 9.14
C ASP A 55 -7.89 -18.78 9.86
N LEU A 56 -7.22 -17.66 9.65
CA LEU A 56 -7.53 -16.37 10.28
C LEU A 56 -8.45 -15.52 9.40
N ILE A 57 -8.43 -15.70 8.08
CA ILE A 57 -9.13 -14.82 7.13
C ILE A 57 -10.48 -15.43 6.76
N ASP A 58 -11.55 -14.87 7.32
CA ASP A 58 -12.95 -15.25 7.07
C ASP A 58 -13.83 -14.06 6.64
N LYS A 59 -13.26 -12.85 6.64
CA LYS A 59 -13.92 -11.58 6.35
C LYS A 59 -12.96 -10.58 5.72
N PRO A 60 -13.43 -9.43 5.20
CA PRO A 60 -12.55 -8.38 4.68
C PRO A 60 -11.45 -8.07 5.68
N THR A 61 -10.21 -8.11 5.22
CA THR A 61 -9.05 -8.06 6.10
C THR A 61 -8.13 -6.92 5.71
N ILE A 62 -7.83 -6.03 6.66
CA ILE A 62 -6.74 -5.06 6.53
C ILE A 62 -5.44 -5.77 6.91
N LEU A 63 -4.57 -5.97 5.93
CA LEU A 63 -3.22 -6.49 6.15
C LEU A 63 -2.24 -5.32 6.18
N ASN A 64 -1.44 -5.22 7.25
CA ASN A 64 -0.36 -4.24 7.32
C ASN A 64 0.94 -4.86 7.85
N PHE A 65 2.01 -4.63 7.09
CA PHE A 65 3.35 -5.04 7.46
C PHE A 65 4.04 -3.91 8.24
N VAL A 66 4.47 -4.22 9.44
CA VAL A 66 5.27 -3.33 10.29
C VAL A 66 6.47 -4.08 10.83
N TYR A 67 7.37 -3.43 11.55
CA TYR A 67 8.19 -4.12 12.54
C TYR A 67 8.09 -3.31 13.82
N TYR A 68 7.90 -4.00 14.93
CA TYR A 68 7.42 -3.42 16.17
C TYR A 68 8.43 -2.49 16.83
N ARG A 69 9.73 -2.69 16.59
CA ARG A 69 10.83 -1.82 17.05
C ARG A 69 11.10 -0.61 16.14
N CYS A 70 10.34 -0.43 15.06
CA CYS A 70 10.56 0.68 14.11
C CYS A 70 10.58 2.05 14.81
N PRO A 71 11.68 2.81 14.68
CA PRO A 71 11.77 4.16 15.25
C PRO A 71 11.10 5.23 14.37
N GLY A 72 10.63 4.86 13.17
CA GLY A 72 10.15 5.80 12.15
C GLY A 72 8.69 5.57 11.75
N ILE A 73 8.48 5.26 10.47
CA ILE A 73 7.19 5.40 9.78
C ILE A 73 6.10 4.40 10.21
N CYS A 74 6.44 3.28 10.86
CA CYS A 74 5.43 2.34 11.36
C CYS A 74 4.51 2.99 12.41
N SER A 75 5.03 3.87 13.26
CA SER A 75 4.23 4.50 14.32
C SER A 75 3.11 5.40 13.77
N PRO A 76 3.37 6.35 12.85
CA PRO A 76 2.31 7.14 12.23
C PRO A 76 1.39 6.31 11.33
N LEU A 77 1.90 5.26 10.65
CA LEU A 77 1.04 4.34 9.88
C LEU A 77 -0.03 3.69 10.77
N MET A 78 0.39 3.16 11.92
CA MET A 78 -0.49 2.49 12.86
C MET A 78 -1.46 3.45 13.56
N ASP A 79 -1.04 4.68 13.87
CA ASP A 79 -1.91 5.75 14.39
C ASP A 79 -2.97 6.17 13.36
N GLY A 80 -2.58 6.30 12.10
CA GLY A 80 -3.53 6.54 11.01
C GLY A 80 -4.56 5.42 10.86
N LEU A 81 -4.11 4.17 10.95
CA LEU A 81 -4.99 3.00 10.91
C LEU A 81 -5.95 2.97 12.09
N SER A 82 -5.49 3.17 13.34
CA SER A 82 -6.36 3.18 14.51
C SER A 82 -7.44 4.25 14.42
N LYS A 83 -7.08 5.47 14.01
CA LYS A 83 -8.02 6.58 13.81
C LYS A 83 -9.05 6.30 12.72
N ALA A 84 -8.63 5.67 11.62
CA ALA A 84 -9.54 5.30 10.54
C ALA A 84 -10.51 4.19 10.94
N MET A 85 -10.07 3.25 11.79
CA MET A 85 -10.92 2.20 12.36
C MET A 85 -11.94 2.76 13.36
N ASP A 86 -11.52 3.64 14.27
CA ASP A 86 -12.45 4.30 15.21
C ASP A 86 -13.47 5.19 14.50
N GLY A 87 -13.01 5.93 13.48
CA GLY A 87 -13.83 6.92 12.78
C GLY A 87 -14.84 6.37 11.77
N ASN A 88 -14.89 5.06 11.54
CA ASN A 88 -15.89 4.44 10.67
C ASN A 88 -16.95 3.68 11.49
N ASP A 89 -18.07 3.36 10.87
CA ASP A 89 -19.25 2.75 11.49
C ASP A 89 -19.34 1.22 11.32
N LEU A 90 -18.33 0.58 10.73
CA LEU A 90 -18.21 -0.88 10.70
C LEU A 90 -17.64 -1.38 12.03
N VAL A 91 -18.05 -2.58 12.42
CA VAL A 91 -17.64 -3.24 13.67
C VAL A 91 -16.40 -4.10 13.41
N LEU A 92 -15.30 -3.77 14.08
CA LEU A 92 -14.05 -4.50 13.98
C LEU A 92 -14.17 -5.85 14.69
N GLY A 93 -13.87 -6.94 13.99
CA GLY A 93 -14.04 -8.33 14.43
C GLY A 93 -15.30 -9.00 13.87
N GLU A 94 -16.34 -8.21 13.56
CA GLU A 94 -17.60 -8.69 12.99
C GLU A 94 -17.69 -8.43 11.48
N ASP A 95 -17.65 -7.16 11.06
CA ASP A 95 -17.77 -6.76 9.65
C ASP A 95 -16.44 -6.91 8.88
N TYR A 96 -15.33 -6.71 9.58
CA TYR A 96 -13.97 -6.79 9.03
C TYR A 96 -12.96 -7.09 10.13
N GLN A 97 -11.70 -7.35 9.76
CA GLN A 97 -10.62 -7.54 10.72
C GLN A 97 -9.31 -6.87 10.25
N ALA A 98 -8.35 -6.75 11.16
CA ALA A 98 -7.03 -6.21 10.86
C ALA A 98 -5.93 -7.17 11.35
N LEU A 99 -4.99 -7.49 10.45
CA LEU A 99 -3.85 -8.36 10.70
C LEU A 99 -2.56 -7.54 10.57
N THR A 100 -1.92 -7.29 11.72
CA THR A 100 -0.62 -6.62 11.79
C THR A 100 0.50 -7.62 11.96
N ILE A 101 1.29 -7.80 10.90
CA ILE A 101 2.36 -8.80 10.85
C ILE A 101 3.71 -8.09 10.90
N SER A 102 4.58 -8.53 11.81
CA SER A 102 5.97 -8.09 11.80
C SER A 102 6.71 -8.67 10.61
N PHE A 103 7.33 -7.82 9.79
CA PHE A 103 8.21 -8.24 8.71
C PHE A 103 9.66 -8.48 9.16
N ASP A 104 10.00 -8.19 10.42
CA ASP A 104 11.31 -8.50 11.00
C ASP A 104 11.27 -9.89 11.67
N PRO A 105 11.90 -10.93 11.07
CA PRO A 105 11.89 -12.28 11.64
C PRO A 105 12.69 -12.40 12.95
N ARG A 106 13.36 -11.32 13.38
CA ARG A 106 14.07 -11.22 14.67
C ARG A 106 13.15 -10.73 15.80
N GLU A 107 11.88 -10.46 15.52
CA GLU A 107 10.88 -10.08 16.51
C GLU A 107 10.06 -11.28 16.96
N GLY A 108 9.64 -11.27 18.22
CA GLY A 108 8.82 -12.34 18.80
C GLY A 108 7.54 -11.80 19.45
N SER A 109 6.67 -12.70 19.87
CA SER A 109 5.31 -12.42 20.36
C SER A 109 5.25 -11.38 21.48
N PHE A 110 6.27 -11.30 22.35
CA PHE A 110 6.33 -10.26 23.39
C PHE A 110 6.26 -8.83 22.82
N LEU A 111 6.91 -8.57 21.69
CA LEU A 111 6.85 -7.27 21.03
C LEU A 111 5.48 -7.05 20.38
N ALA A 112 4.86 -8.11 19.83
CA ALA A 112 3.51 -8.07 19.29
C ALA A 112 2.48 -7.68 20.36
N VAL A 113 2.53 -8.33 21.53
CA VAL A 113 1.69 -8.02 22.70
C VAL A 113 1.85 -6.55 23.12
N LYS A 114 3.11 -6.09 23.25
CA LYS A 114 3.39 -4.71 23.64
C LYS A 114 2.82 -3.72 22.62
N LYS A 115 2.98 -3.99 21.33
CA LYS A 115 2.48 -3.12 20.27
C LYS A 115 0.95 -3.13 20.20
N LYS A 116 0.31 -4.30 20.33
CA LYS A 116 -1.15 -4.46 20.44
C LYS A 116 -1.69 -3.58 21.57
N ASN A 117 -1.19 -3.76 22.79
CA ASN A 117 -1.64 -3.01 23.96
C ASN A 117 -1.46 -1.49 23.80
N ASN A 118 -0.37 -1.05 23.18
CA ASN A 118 -0.14 0.37 22.94
C ASN A 118 -1.24 0.99 22.06
N TYR A 119 -1.64 0.34 20.97
CA TYR A 119 -2.65 0.91 20.06
C TYR A 119 -4.09 0.69 20.55
N LEU A 120 -4.39 -0.45 21.18
CA LEU A 120 -5.70 -0.68 21.78
C LEU A 120 -6.04 0.37 22.85
N ASN A 121 -5.05 0.81 23.63
CA ASN A 121 -5.25 1.85 24.64
C ASN A 121 -5.42 3.27 24.06
N LEU A 122 -5.20 3.46 22.76
CA LEU A 122 -5.42 4.73 22.05
C LEU A 122 -6.78 4.77 21.35
N MET A 123 -7.47 3.63 21.26
CA MET A 123 -8.73 3.51 20.53
C MET A 123 -9.94 3.78 21.42
N GLU A 124 -10.95 4.43 20.85
CA GLU A 124 -12.24 4.61 21.51
C GLU A 124 -13.03 3.29 21.57
N LYS A 125 -12.95 2.48 20.51
CA LYS A 125 -13.63 1.16 20.42
C LYS A 125 -12.72 0.02 20.82
N LYS A 126 -12.13 0.10 22.01
CA LYS A 126 -11.08 -0.82 22.46
C LYS A 126 -11.53 -2.28 22.49
N GLU A 127 -12.74 -2.57 22.95
CA GLU A 127 -13.26 -3.93 23.10
C GLU A 127 -13.42 -4.63 21.74
N GLU A 128 -13.98 -3.91 20.75
CA GLU A 128 -14.07 -4.39 19.36
C GLU A 128 -12.67 -4.62 18.78
N ALA A 129 -11.76 -3.66 18.98
CA ALA A 129 -10.40 -3.75 18.50
C ALA A 129 -9.59 -4.88 19.14
N GLU A 130 -9.86 -5.23 20.39
CA GLU A 130 -9.18 -6.34 21.06
C GLU A 130 -9.47 -7.69 20.40
N ALA A 131 -10.70 -7.86 19.88
CA ALA A 131 -11.16 -9.05 19.17
C ALA A 131 -10.79 -9.02 17.67
N GLY A 132 -10.91 -7.87 17.00
CA GLY A 132 -10.74 -7.77 15.54
C GLY A 132 -9.37 -7.30 15.04
N TRP A 133 -8.52 -6.72 15.91
CA TRP A 133 -7.15 -6.31 15.55
C TRP A 133 -6.12 -7.29 16.11
N LEU A 134 -5.62 -8.15 15.23
CA LEU A 134 -4.75 -9.26 15.53
C LEU A 134 -3.30 -8.95 15.14
N PHE A 135 -2.35 -9.42 15.95
CA PHE A 135 -0.93 -9.09 15.83
C PHE A 135 -0.10 -10.36 15.76
N PHE A 136 0.87 -10.40 14.84
CA PHE A 136 1.65 -11.58 14.53
C PHE A 136 3.12 -11.27 14.28
N THR A 137 3.96 -12.25 14.56
CA THR A 137 5.32 -12.34 14.00
C THR A 137 5.36 -13.51 13.02
N SER A 138 6.46 -13.68 12.30
CA SER A 138 6.61 -14.78 11.34
C SER A 138 8.08 -15.13 11.17
N ASP A 139 8.34 -16.36 10.72
CA ASP A 139 9.68 -16.80 10.37
C ASP A 139 10.15 -16.18 9.05
N SER A 140 11.45 -16.25 8.78
CA SER A 140 12.04 -15.60 7.61
C SER A 140 11.52 -16.12 6.27
N ALA A 141 11.10 -17.38 6.17
CA ALA A 141 10.60 -17.94 4.91
C ALA A 141 9.16 -17.49 4.65
N SER A 142 8.28 -17.70 5.63
CA SER A 142 6.87 -17.33 5.54
C SER A 142 6.68 -15.82 5.30
N ILE A 143 7.47 -14.98 5.98
CA ILE A 143 7.35 -13.52 5.83
C ILE A 143 7.87 -13.01 4.49
N ALA A 144 8.93 -13.62 3.96
CA ALA A 144 9.45 -13.29 2.64
C ALA A 144 8.43 -13.65 1.54
N GLU A 145 7.80 -14.81 1.67
CA GLU A 145 6.75 -15.25 0.75
C GLU A 145 5.52 -14.33 0.81
N LEU A 146 5.04 -14.02 2.02
CA LEU A 146 3.90 -13.12 2.23
C LEU A 146 4.15 -11.72 1.66
N THR A 147 5.31 -11.14 1.97
CA THR A 147 5.64 -9.78 1.52
C THR A 147 5.85 -9.72 0.01
N GLU A 148 6.47 -10.72 -0.61
CA GLU A 148 6.62 -10.78 -2.07
C GLU A 148 5.26 -10.94 -2.78
N ALA A 149 4.41 -11.86 -2.30
CA ALA A 149 3.07 -12.07 -2.85
C ALA A 149 2.17 -10.82 -2.70
N ALA A 150 2.30 -10.12 -1.57
CA ALA A 150 1.62 -8.87 -1.32
C ALA A 150 2.24 -7.67 -2.06
N GLY A 151 3.42 -7.86 -2.67
CA GLY A 151 4.18 -6.82 -3.38
C GLY A 151 4.84 -5.79 -2.47
N PHE A 152 4.95 -6.06 -1.17
CA PHE A 152 5.58 -5.19 -0.18
C PHE A 152 7.10 -5.41 -0.17
N ARG A 153 7.87 -4.41 -0.62
CA ARG A 153 9.33 -4.49 -0.71
C ARG A 153 9.99 -3.62 0.35
N TYR A 154 10.93 -4.23 1.08
CA TYR A 154 11.71 -3.57 2.12
C TYR A 154 13.19 -3.94 1.99
N LYS A 155 14.06 -3.07 2.52
CA LYS A 155 15.51 -3.27 2.50
C LYS A 155 16.09 -3.07 3.89
N ALA A 156 16.88 -4.04 4.36
CA ALA A 156 17.64 -3.90 5.60
C ALA A 156 18.71 -2.80 5.47
N THR A 157 18.81 -1.95 6.48
CA THR A 157 19.80 -0.88 6.61
C THR A 157 20.37 -0.86 8.02
N GLY A 158 21.53 -1.49 8.23
CA GLY A 158 22.07 -1.71 9.57
C GLY A 158 21.13 -2.60 10.39
N ASN A 159 20.61 -2.07 11.51
CA ASN A 159 19.65 -2.79 12.35
C ASN A 159 18.18 -2.51 11.99
N ASP A 160 17.94 -1.52 11.13
CA ASP A 160 16.61 -1.04 10.74
C ASP A 160 16.26 -1.45 9.31
N PHE A 161 15.09 -0.99 8.84
CA PHE A 161 14.61 -1.25 7.48
C PHE A 161 14.09 0.02 6.82
N ILE A 162 14.34 0.14 5.53
CA ILE A 162 13.69 1.10 4.64
C ILE A 162 12.50 0.39 3.99
N HIS A 163 11.31 0.95 4.15
CA HIS A 163 10.07 0.41 3.61
C HIS A 163 9.05 1.53 3.40
N SER A 164 8.03 1.28 2.59
CA SER A 164 6.87 2.17 2.44
C SER A 164 5.84 1.97 3.55
N ALA A 165 4.97 2.96 3.72
CA ALA A 165 3.78 2.86 4.56
C ALA A 165 2.57 2.58 3.67
N THR A 166 1.97 1.40 3.82
CA THR A 166 0.86 0.94 2.98
C THR A 166 -0.01 -0.04 3.78
N LEU A 167 -1.33 0.11 3.67
CA LEU A 167 -2.29 -0.92 4.04
C LEU A 167 -2.70 -1.69 2.79
N ILE A 168 -2.94 -2.98 2.95
CA ILE A 168 -3.38 -3.89 1.89
C ILE A 168 -4.74 -4.43 2.31
N ILE A 169 -5.74 -4.29 1.45
CA ILE A 169 -7.10 -4.76 1.74
C ILE A 169 -7.30 -6.08 1.02
N LEU A 170 -7.76 -7.08 1.76
CA LEU A 170 -8.02 -8.42 1.29
C LEU A 170 -9.52 -8.72 1.34
N ASP A 171 -10.01 -9.50 0.38
CA ASP A 171 -11.32 -10.14 0.48
C ASP A 171 -11.28 -11.35 1.45
N PRO A 172 -12.44 -11.94 1.80
CA PRO A 172 -12.50 -13.12 2.67
C PRO A 172 -11.78 -14.38 2.16
N ASN A 173 -11.31 -14.39 0.90
CA ASN A 173 -10.57 -15.50 0.31
C ASN A 173 -9.06 -15.21 0.19
N GLY A 174 -8.59 -14.08 0.75
CA GLY A 174 -7.19 -13.66 0.67
C GLY A 174 -6.80 -12.98 -0.65
N LYS A 175 -7.77 -12.56 -1.47
CA LYS A 175 -7.50 -11.78 -2.68
C LYS A 175 -7.22 -10.33 -2.34
N ILE A 176 -6.18 -9.76 -2.92
CA ILE A 176 -5.79 -8.36 -2.79
C ILE A 176 -6.74 -7.49 -3.62
N THR A 177 -7.58 -6.70 -2.95
CA THR A 177 -8.61 -5.87 -3.59
C THR A 177 -8.23 -4.39 -3.65
N ARG A 178 -7.41 -3.90 -2.72
CA ARG A 178 -6.95 -2.50 -2.73
C ARG A 178 -5.64 -2.30 -1.98
N TYR A 179 -4.89 -1.28 -2.39
CA TYR A 179 -3.78 -0.71 -1.62
C TYR A 179 -4.15 0.69 -1.14
N MET A 180 -3.81 1.01 0.11
CA MET A 180 -3.95 2.35 0.68
C MET A 180 -2.56 2.82 1.13
N ASN A 181 -1.91 3.62 0.28
CA ASN A 181 -0.57 4.12 0.54
C ASN A 181 -0.59 5.35 1.46
N GLY A 182 0.42 5.51 2.30
CA GLY A 182 0.59 6.66 3.20
C GLY A 182 0.39 6.30 4.68
N ILE A 183 0.19 7.34 5.49
CA ILE A 183 0.00 7.26 6.94
C ILE A 183 -1.30 7.93 7.40
N TYR A 184 -2.07 8.48 6.47
CA TYR A 184 -3.34 9.14 6.72
C TYR A 184 -4.40 8.42 5.90
N PHE A 185 -5.40 7.86 6.59
CA PHE A 185 -6.49 7.12 5.95
C PHE A 185 -7.81 7.77 6.35
N LEU A 186 -8.66 8.02 5.36
CA LEU A 186 -9.99 8.54 5.63
C LEU A 186 -10.90 7.41 6.10
N PRO A 187 -11.67 7.57 7.18
CA PRO A 187 -12.59 6.53 7.63
C PRO A 187 -13.59 6.10 6.55
N PHE A 188 -14.07 7.05 5.74
CA PHE A 188 -14.95 6.74 4.60
C PHE A 188 -14.23 5.94 3.50
N GLU A 189 -12.97 6.26 3.19
CA GLU A 189 -12.18 5.50 2.21
C GLU A 189 -11.94 4.07 2.69
N LEU A 190 -11.60 3.91 3.97
CA LEU A 190 -11.41 2.60 4.59
C LEU A 190 -12.72 1.79 4.59
N LYS A 191 -13.83 2.40 5.01
CA LYS A 191 -15.15 1.76 4.95
C LYS A 191 -15.46 1.25 3.54
N MET A 192 -15.24 2.09 2.53
CA MET A 192 -15.56 1.71 1.16
C MET A 192 -14.65 0.63 0.61
N SER A 193 -13.37 0.63 0.99
CA SER A 193 -12.46 -0.44 0.60
C SER A 193 -12.83 -1.78 1.22
N LEU A 194 -13.30 -1.79 2.47
CA LEU A 194 -13.77 -2.99 3.15
C LEU A 194 -15.07 -3.54 2.57
N LEU A 195 -16.04 -2.67 2.26
CA LEU A 195 -17.31 -3.10 1.65
C LEU A 195 -17.11 -3.66 0.23
N GLU A 196 -16.25 -3.04 -0.58
CA GLU A 196 -15.88 -3.59 -1.88
C GLU A 196 -15.13 -4.93 -1.74
N ALA A 197 -14.25 -5.05 -0.75
CA ALA A 197 -13.55 -6.30 -0.47
C ALA A 197 -14.49 -7.41 -0.01
N ALA A 198 -15.55 -7.11 0.75
CA ALA A 198 -16.58 -8.07 1.12
C ALA A 198 -17.28 -8.69 -0.11
N GLU A 199 -17.44 -7.89 -1.18
CA GLU A 199 -17.98 -8.33 -2.46
C GLU A 199 -16.91 -8.91 -3.40
N GLY A 200 -15.65 -8.98 -2.97
CA GLY A 200 -14.52 -9.40 -3.80
C GLY A 200 -14.22 -8.43 -4.96
N LYS A 201 -14.62 -7.16 -4.87
CA LYS A 201 -14.37 -6.15 -5.89
C LYS A 201 -13.04 -5.45 -5.64
N SER A 202 -12.20 -5.45 -6.67
CA SER A 202 -10.93 -4.72 -6.64
C SER A 202 -11.13 -3.29 -7.12
N GLY A 203 -10.41 -2.36 -6.52
CA GLY A 203 -10.47 -0.96 -6.90
C GLY A 203 -9.11 -0.27 -6.86
N PRO A 204 -8.94 0.82 -7.62
CA PRO A 204 -7.64 1.47 -7.76
C PRO A 204 -7.19 2.08 -6.43
N THR A 205 -5.88 2.30 -6.29
CA THR A 205 -5.31 3.05 -5.18
C THR A 205 -5.75 4.50 -5.22
N ILE A 206 -6.61 4.84 -4.28
CA ILE A 206 -7.40 6.06 -4.26
C ILE A 206 -6.54 7.30 -3.98
N ASN A 207 -5.44 7.19 -3.22
CA ASN A 207 -4.64 8.35 -2.79
C ASN A 207 -4.12 9.23 -3.95
N ARG A 208 -3.92 8.66 -5.15
CA ARG A 208 -3.55 9.44 -6.35
C ARG A 208 -4.71 10.21 -6.98
N VAL A 209 -5.94 9.70 -6.85
CA VAL A 209 -7.15 10.26 -7.46
C VAL A 209 -7.87 11.21 -6.49
N LEU A 210 -7.98 10.87 -5.20
CA LEU A 210 -8.60 11.74 -4.20
C LEU A 210 -7.76 12.99 -3.88
N GLN A 211 -6.42 12.96 -3.89
CA GLN A 211 -5.63 14.19 -3.74
C GLN A 211 -5.88 15.21 -4.87
N TYR A 212 -6.35 14.73 -6.03
CA TYR A 212 -6.77 15.60 -7.12
C TYR A 212 -8.16 16.19 -6.86
N CYS A 213 -9.10 15.36 -6.40
CA CYS A 213 -10.51 15.74 -6.25
C CYS A 213 -10.87 16.35 -4.88
N TYR A 214 -10.10 16.12 -3.82
CA TYR A 214 -10.36 16.54 -2.45
C TYR A 214 -9.12 17.21 -1.86
N SER A 215 -9.34 18.26 -1.07
CA SER A 215 -8.29 18.94 -0.31
C SER A 215 -8.63 18.88 1.17
N TYR A 216 -7.61 18.61 2.00
CA TYR A 216 -7.74 18.65 3.45
C TYR A 216 -7.98 20.08 3.91
N ASP A 217 -9.08 20.32 4.61
CA ASP A 217 -9.40 21.58 5.27
C ASP A 217 -8.90 21.52 6.73
N PRO A 218 -7.86 22.30 7.08
CA PRO A 218 -7.32 22.29 8.44
C PRO A 218 -8.25 22.91 9.48
N GLU A 219 -9.24 23.73 9.10
CA GLU A 219 -10.21 24.32 10.06
C GLU A 219 -11.32 23.34 10.42
N GLY A 220 -11.84 22.61 9.43
CA GLY A 220 -12.91 21.62 9.61
C GLY A 220 -12.43 20.19 9.92
N GLN A 221 -11.12 19.95 9.99
CA GLN A 221 -10.49 18.61 10.17
C GLN A 221 -11.06 17.53 9.22
N SER A 222 -11.47 17.93 8.02
CA SER A 222 -12.14 17.04 7.07
C SER A 222 -11.65 17.28 5.65
N TYR A 223 -11.85 16.31 4.76
CA TYR A 223 -11.55 16.45 3.34
C TYR A 223 -12.78 17.02 2.62
N VAL A 224 -12.62 18.22 2.08
CA VAL A 224 -13.65 18.87 1.26
C VAL A 224 -13.36 18.65 -0.22
N LEU A 225 -14.40 18.44 -1.01
CA LEU A 225 -14.26 18.29 -2.46
C LEU A 225 -13.68 19.59 -3.03
N ASN A 226 -12.55 19.48 -3.73
CA ASN A 226 -11.88 20.59 -4.38
C ASN A 226 -12.63 20.95 -5.66
N ILE A 227 -13.76 21.65 -5.49
CA ILE A 227 -14.69 22.00 -6.57
C ILE A 227 -13.95 22.71 -7.71
N THR A 228 -12.95 23.55 -7.40
CA THR A 228 -12.19 24.30 -8.41
C THR A 228 -11.36 23.40 -9.32
N LYS A 229 -10.63 22.42 -8.80
CA LYS A 229 -9.92 21.43 -9.64
C LYS A 229 -10.90 20.61 -10.47
N VAL A 230 -11.93 20.05 -9.84
CA VAL A 230 -12.92 19.19 -10.52
C VAL A 230 -13.66 19.92 -11.64
N SER A 231 -14.14 21.14 -11.37
CA SER A 231 -14.83 21.96 -12.36
C SER A 231 -13.92 22.41 -13.50
N ALA A 232 -12.65 22.74 -13.22
CA ALA A 232 -11.67 23.05 -14.26
C ALA A 232 -11.40 21.86 -15.19
N THR A 233 -11.27 20.64 -14.66
CA THR A 233 -11.10 19.42 -15.48
C THR A 233 -12.30 19.19 -16.39
N LEU A 234 -13.52 19.35 -15.86
CA LEU A 234 -14.76 19.20 -16.63
C LEU A 234 -14.86 20.24 -17.74
N ILE A 235 -14.57 21.52 -17.45
CA ILE A 235 -14.61 22.60 -18.45
C ILE A 235 -13.62 22.31 -19.58
N LEU A 236 -12.38 21.92 -19.25
CA LEU A 236 -11.36 21.58 -20.25
C LEU A 236 -11.75 20.37 -21.09
N PHE A 237 -12.34 19.34 -20.48
CA PHE A 237 -12.84 18.16 -21.18
C PHE A 237 -13.92 18.55 -22.21
N PHE A 238 -14.95 19.31 -21.80
CA PHE A 238 -15.99 19.76 -22.72
C PHE A 238 -15.47 20.69 -23.83
N ALA A 239 -14.53 21.59 -23.52
CA ALA A 239 -13.91 22.44 -24.52
C ALA A 239 -13.10 21.62 -25.55
N ALA A 240 -12.36 20.61 -25.11
CA ALA A 240 -11.62 19.72 -25.98
C ALA A 240 -12.55 18.88 -26.88
N VAL A 241 -13.65 18.35 -26.33
CA VAL A 241 -14.68 17.64 -27.10
C VAL A 241 -15.30 18.57 -28.15
N LEU A 242 -15.65 19.80 -27.79
CA LEU A 242 -16.21 20.79 -28.72
C LEU A 242 -15.22 21.11 -29.86
N LEU A 243 -13.94 21.31 -29.55
CA LEU A 243 -12.90 21.55 -30.56
C LEU A 243 -12.69 20.34 -31.48
N LEU A 244 -12.70 19.12 -30.94
CA LEU A 244 -12.62 17.88 -31.72
C LEU A 244 -13.81 17.73 -32.66
N VAL A 245 -15.02 17.99 -32.17
CA VAL A 245 -16.26 18.01 -32.96
C VAL A 245 -16.12 19.03 -34.10
N LEU A 246 -15.79 20.28 -33.80
CA LEU A 246 -15.62 21.32 -34.83
C LEU A 246 -14.55 20.94 -35.87
N PHE A 247 -13.43 20.35 -35.45
CA PHE A 247 -12.38 19.90 -36.35
C PHE A 247 -12.83 18.75 -37.27
N PHE A 248 -13.52 17.74 -36.72
CA PHE A 248 -14.03 16.61 -37.52
C PHE A 248 -15.17 17.00 -38.45
N PHE A 249 -16.10 17.86 -38.01
CA PHE A 249 -17.19 18.36 -38.86
C PHE A 249 -16.68 19.30 -39.96
N ARG A 250 -15.62 20.09 -39.70
CA ARG A 250 -14.97 20.92 -40.72
C ARG A 250 -14.23 20.09 -41.78
N LYS A 251 -13.64 18.94 -41.40
CA LYS A 251 -13.00 18.00 -42.33
C LYS A 251 -14.00 17.27 -43.25
N ARG A 252 -15.24 17.08 -42.79
CA ARG A 252 -16.33 16.44 -43.58
C ARG A 252 -16.92 17.35 -44.67
N LYS A 253 -16.74 18.67 -44.57
CA LYS A 253 -17.22 19.65 -45.57
C LYS A 253 -16.22 19.94 -46.70
N ASN A 254 -14.96 19.49 -46.55
CA ASN A 254 -13.88 19.70 -47.52
C ASN A 254 -13.52 18.41 -48.31
N LYS A 255 -14.43 17.44 -48.37
CA LYS A 255 -14.43 16.29 -49.28
C LYS A 255 -15.71 16.32 -50.08
#